data_AF-A0A660KUX8-F1
#
_entry.id   AF-A0A660KUX8-F1
#
_cell.length_a   1.000
_cell.length_b   1.000
_cell.length_c   1.000
_cell.angle_alpha   90.00
_cell.angle_beta   90.00
_cell.angle_gamma   90.00
#
_symmetry.space_group_name_H-M   'P 1'
#
loop_
_entity.id
_entity.type
_entity.pdbx_description
1 polymer ?
#
loop_
_entity_poly.entity_id
_entity_poly.type
_entity_poly.pdbx_seq_one_letter_code
_entity_poly.pdbx_strand_id
1 'polypeptide(L)'
;MEIAALSVAQIFRLLFPARHFLFADRLQGDEAVLSYRSSLVFVYPDGAVVRVERPPDRPLRTLEDAWYALFEGKGLRDYDDLGVFDLGEILQDLGYVVLAGGRDFRSGTVYLVRIAPRNRPGEYAEILRLRDVTLPYAVYHGLMRASELYRKSGREVEYVVADVEPVPAESLAVPISR
;
A
#
# COMPACT_ATOMS: atom_id res chain seq x y z
N MET A 1 14.06 1.86 -4.69
CA MET A 1 13.16 0.71 -4.90
C MET A 1 12.06 1.15 -5.84
N GLU A 2 11.93 0.50 -6.99
CA GLU A 2 10.90 0.80 -7.99
C GLU A 2 9.56 0.23 -7.51
N ILE A 3 8.65 1.10 -7.07
CA ILE A 3 7.35 0.70 -6.51
C ILE A 3 6.37 0.35 -7.63
N ALA A 4 6.42 1.06 -8.76
CA ALA A 4 5.50 0.84 -9.88
C ALA A 4 5.66 -0.53 -10.56
N ALA A 5 6.80 -1.20 -10.38
CA ALA A 5 7.05 -2.55 -10.87
C ALA A 5 6.55 -3.66 -9.93
N LEU A 6 6.08 -3.31 -8.73
CA LEU A 6 5.59 -4.27 -7.74
C LEU A 6 4.10 -4.58 -7.96
N SER A 7 3.72 -5.84 -7.75
CA SER A 7 2.31 -6.21 -7.68
C SER A 7 1.65 -5.63 -6.42
N VAL A 8 0.31 -5.57 -6.40
CA VAL A 8 -0.44 -5.10 -5.24
C VAL A 8 -0.09 -5.91 -3.99
N ALA A 9 0.03 -7.24 -4.12
CA ALA A 9 0.40 -8.10 -3.00
C ALA A 9 1.84 -7.84 -2.50
N GLN A 10 2.77 -7.50 -3.38
CA GLN A 10 4.13 -7.11 -2.99
C GLN A 10 4.13 -5.75 -2.26
N ILE A 11 3.35 -4.78 -2.75
CA ILE A 11 3.16 -3.49 -2.07
C ILE A 11 2.55 -3.73 -0.68
N PHE A 12 1.53 -4.58 -0.57
CA PHE A 12 0.93 -4.92 0.72
C PHE A 12 1.95 -5.56 1.67
N ARG A 13 2.84 -6.44 1.19
CA ARG A 13 3.92 -7.03 2.03
C ARG A 13 4.94 -6.00 2.52
N LEU A 14 5.12 -4.88 1.82
CA LEU A 14 5.91 -3.75 2.30
C LEU A 14 5.19 -2.96 3.41
N LEU A 15 3.86 -2.91 3.37
CA LEU A 15 3.05 -2.12 4.28
C LEU A 15 2.69 -2.88 5.56
N PHE A 16 2.18 -4.09 5.43
CA PHE A 16 1.67 -4.87 6.56
C PHE A 16 2.75 -5.73 7.20
N PRO A 17 2.81 -5.82 8.54
CA PRO A 17 3.64 -6.81 9.21
C PRO A 17 3.30 -8.25 8.81
N ALA A 18 4.31 -9.12 8.71
CA ALA A 18 4.17 -10.52 8.28
C ALA A 18 3.07 -11.30 9.03
N ARG A 19 2.86 -11.02 10.33
CA ARG A 19 1.81 -11.64 11.15
C ARG A 19 0.38 -11.45 10.64
N HIS A 20 0.14 -10.47 9.76
CA HIS A 20 -1.17 -10.25 9.16
C HIS A 20 -1.43 -11.17 7.97
N PHE A 21 -0.39 -11.68 7.32
CA PHE A 21 -0.54 -12.55 6.16
C PHE A 21 -0.84 -13.99 6.59
N LEU A 22 -1.93 -14.52 6.06
CA LEU A 22 -2.37 -15.89 6.26
C LEU A 22 -1.90 -16.74 5.08
N PHE A 23 -1.52 -17.99 5.35
CA PHE A 23 -1.22 -19.00 4.32
C PHE A 23 -0.16 -18.56 3.31
N ALA A 24 0.81 -17.74 3.73
CA ALA A 24 1.85 -17.19 2.85
C ALA A 24 2.73 -18.27 2.19
N ASP A 25 2.79 -19.48 2.78
CA ASP A 25 3.46 -20.67 2.23
C ASP A 25 2.67 -21.36 1.10
N ARG A 26 1.40 -20.99 0.90
CA ARG A 26 0.47 -21.62 -0.05
C ARG A 26 0.09 -20.73 -1.23
N LEU A 27 0.40 -19.43 -1.14
CA LEU A 27 0.00 -18.42 -2.13
C LEU A 27 1.18 -17.98 -2.98
N GLN A 28 0.90 -17.56 -4.21
CA GLN A 28 1.92 -17.03 -5.10
C GLN A 28 2.44 -15.66 -4.63
N GLY A 29 3.56 -15.22 -5.21
CA GLY A 29 4.21 -13.96 -4.80
C GLY A 29 3.37 -12.70 -5.09
N ASP A 30 2.43 -12.79 -6.01
CA ASP A 30 1.48 -11.76 -6.43
C ASP A 30 0.08 -11.92 -5.81
N GLU A 31 -0.12 -12.93 -4.98
CA GLU A 31 -1.34 -13.16 -4.22
C GLU A 31 -1.14 -12.86 -2.74
N ALA A 32 -2.21 -12.47 -2.04
CA ALA A 32 -2.18 -12.40 -0.58
C ALA A 32 -3.57 -12.62 0.02
N VAL A 33 -3.59 -13.27 1.18
CA VAL A 33 -4.72 -13.20 2.10
C VAL A 33 -4.19 -12.64 3.41
N LEU A 34 -4.83 -11.59 3.93
CA LEU A 34 -4.45 -10.98 5.19
C LEU A 34 -5.63 -10.80 6.13
N SER A 35 -5.38 -11.02 7.42
CA SER A 35 -6.28 -10.62 8.49
C SER A 35 -5.81 -9.29 9.06
N TYR A 36 -6.62 -8.25 8.85
CA TYR A 36 -6.35 -6.92 9.36
C TYR A 36 -7.59 -6.32 10.01
N ARG A 37 -7.46 -5.88 11.26
CA ARG A 37 -8.59 -5.49 12.11
C ARG A 37 -9.66 -6.59 12.13
N SER A 38 -10.90 -6.26 11.82
CA SER A 38 -12.04 -7.19 11.80
C SER A 38 -12.34 -7.72 10.40
N SER A 39 -11.39 -7.61 9.45
CA SER A 39 -11.59 -7.99 8.05
C SER A 39 -10.60 -9.05 7.58
N LEU A 40 -11.02 -9.80 6.58
CA LEU A 40 -10.12 -10.50 5.66
C LEU A 40 -10.02 -9.68 4.38
N VAL A 41 -8.80 -9.58 3.86
CA VAL A 41 -8.53 -8.93 2.59
C VAL A 41 -7.80 -9.91 1.69
N PHE A 42 -8.36 -10.11 0.51
CA PHE A 42 -7.85 -10.95 -0.56
C PHE A 42 -7.25 -10.03 -1.61
N VAL A 43 -6.04 -10.36 -2.05
CA VAL A 43 -5.36 -9.72 -3.17
C VAL A 43 -5.09 -10.80 -4.20
N TYR A 44 -5.65 -10.63 -5.38
CA TYR A 44 -5.55 -11.57 -6.49
C TYR A 44 -4.35 -11.24 -7.40
N PRO A 45 -3.90 -12.19 -8.26
CA PRO A 45 -2.73 -12.00 -9.11
C PRO A 45 -2.82 -10.78 -10.06
N ASP A 46 -4.03 -10.45 -10.51
CA ASP A 46 -4.32 -9.31 -11.39
C ASP A 46 -4.32 -7.96 -10.64
N GLY A 47 -4.16 -7.98 -9.32
CA GLY A 47 -4.18 -6.80 -8.46
C GLY A 47 -5.55 -6.46 -7.90
N ALA A 48 -6.60 -7.22 -8.22
CA ALA A 48 -7.92 -7.03 -7.65
C ALA A 48 -7.86 -7.23 -6.12
N VAL A 49 -8.58 -6.39 -5.40
CA VAL A 49 -8.66 -6.44 -3.94
C VAL A 49 -10.11 -6.69 -3.55
N VAL A 50 -10.32 -7.65 -2.65
CA VAL A 50 -11.64 -7.94 -2.09
C VAL A 50 -11.54 -7.98 -0.57
N ARG A 51 -12.45 -7.29 0.10
CA ARG A 51 -12.56 -7.27 1.56
C ARG A 51 -13.85 -7.95 2.00
N VAL A 52 -13.79 -8.71 3.08
CA VAL A 52 -14.97 -9.27 3.76
C VAL A 52 -14.79 -9.18 5.28
N GLU A 53 -15.89 -9.11 6.03
CA GLU A 53 -15.80 -9.20 7.48
C GLU A 53 -15.28 -10.57 7.91
N ARG A 54 -14.34 -10.57 8.87
CA ARG A 54 -13.81 -11.80 9.42
C ARG A 54 -14.87 -12.43 10.33
N PRO A 55 -15.23 -13.72 10.14
CA PRO A 55 -16.16 -14.41 11.02
C PRO A 55 -15.63 -14.42 12.47
N PRO A 56 -16.43 -14.03 13.48
CA PRO A 56 -15.97 -13.96 14.87
C PRO A 56 -15.72 -15.33 15.50
N ASP A 57 -16.52 -16.33 15.13
CA ASP A 57 -16.56 -17.64 15.81
C ASP A 57 -15.94 -18.78 14.99
N ARG A 58 -15.39 -18.49 13.81
CA ARG A 58 -14.80 -19.50 12.93
C ARG A 58 -13.27 -19.34 12.90
N PRO A 59 -12.49 -20.32 13.40
CA PRO A 59 -11.05 -20.27 13.30
C PRO A 59 -10.63 -20.41 11.83
N LEU A 60 -9.76 -19.51 11.36
CA LEU A 60 -9.18 -19.56 10.02
C LEU A 60 -7.92 -20.43 10.05
N ARG A 61 -8.09 -21.74 9.80
CA ARG A 61 -6.98 -22.71 9.87
C ARG A 61 -6.44 -23.05 8.49
N THR A 62 -7.27 -22.95 7.47
CA THR A 62 -6.91 -23.28 6.08
C THR A 62 -7.28 -22.14 5.13
N LEU A 63 -6.69 -22.16 3.93
CA LEU A 63 -7.07 -21.26 2.85
C LEU A 63 -8.54 -21.46 2.44
N GLU A 64 -9.02 -22.70 2.51
CA GLU A 64 -10.43 -23.05 2.26
C GLU A 64 -11.37 -22.35 3.25
N ASP A 65 -11.01 -22.26 4.55
CA ASP A 65 -11.79 -21.50 5.54
C ASP A 65 -11.91 -20.01 5.15
N ALA A 66 -10.83 -19.43 4.61
CA ALA A 66 -10.84 -18.05 4.16
C ALA A 66 -11.74 -17.88 2.93
N TRP A 67 -11.69 -18.78 1.96
CA TRP A 67 -12.62 -18.75 0.81
C TRP A 67 -14.07 -18.92 1.24
N TYR A 68 -14.38 -19.82 2.17
CA TYR A 68 -15.73 -19.90 2.73
C TYR A 68 -16.18 -18.59 3.36
N ALA A 69 -15.29 -17.91 4.09
CA ALA A 69 -15.60 -16.60 4.64
C ALA A 69 -15.88 -15.54 3.55
N LEU A 70 -15.28 -15.65 2.37
CA LEU A 70 -15.58 -14.78 1.23
C LEU A 70 -16.99 -15.02 0.68
N PHE A 71 -17.42 -16.29 0.58
CA PHE A 71 -18.75 -16.65 0.04
C PHE A 71 -19.90 -16.34 1.02
N GLU A 72 -19.70 -16.61 2.31
CA GLU A 72 -20.75 -16.47 3.34
C GLU A 72 -20.69 -15.15 4.10
N GLY A 73 -19.57 -14.43 3.97
CA GLY A 73 -19.25 -13.31 4.82
C GLY A 73 -20.11 -12.08 4.55
N LYS A 74 -20.36 -11.32 5.61
CA LYS A 74 -21.00 -10.01 5.53
C LYS A 74 -19.99 -8.96 5.11
N GLY A 75 -20.51 -7.85 4.58
CA GLY A 75 -19.67 -6.70 4.24
C GLY A 75 -18.65 -6.99 3.14
N LEU A 76 -18.98 -7.94 2.24
CA LEU A 76 -18.22 -8.16 1.01
C LEU A 76 -18.10 -6.84 0.25
N ARG A 77 -16.88 -6.48 -0.09
CA ARG A 77 -16.53 -5.30 -0.86
C ARG A 77 -15.47 -5.71 -1.87
N ASP A 78 -15.91 -5.91 -3.09
CA ASP A 78 -15.03 -5.98 -4.25
C ASP A 78 -14.75 -4.55 -4.71
N TYR A 79 -13.48 -4.14 -4.72
CA TYR A 79 -13.13 -2.77 -5.07
C TYR A 79 -13.19 -2.53 -6.58
N ASP A 80 -13.02 -3.56 -7.40
CA ASP A 80 -13.09 -3.46 -8.86
C ASP A 80 -14.54 -3.25 -9.31
N ASP A 81 -15.50 -3.97 -8.71
CA ASP A 81 -16.95 -3.76 -8.92
C ASP A 81 -17.40 -2.34 -8.56
N LEU A 82 -16.66 -1.69 -7.66
CA LEU A 82 -16.91 -0.31 -7.24
C LEU A 82 -16.11 0.73 -8.04
N GLY A 83 -15.29 0.30 -9.00
CA GLY A 83 -14.42 1.16 -9.79
C GLY A 83 -13.31 1.85 -8.97
N VAL A 84 -12.85 1.22 -7.89
CA VAL A 84 -11.82 1.74 -6.98
C VAL A 84 -10.51 0.97 -7.20
N PHE A 85 -9.67 1.48 -8.11
CA PHE A 85 -8.36 0.90 -8.42
C PHE A 85 -7.20 1.58 -7.65
N ASP A 86 -7.49 2.67 -6.96
CA ASP A 86 -6.53 3.46 -6.22
C ASP A 86 -6.20 2.80 -4.88
N LEU A 87 -4.98 2.26 -4.76
CA LEU A 87 -4.50 1.63 -3.53
C LEU A 87 -4.55 2.57 -2.32
N GLY A 88 -4.42 3.88 -2.52
CA GLY A 88 -4.57 4.85 -1.46
C GLY A 88 -5.99 4.91 -0.90
N GLU A 89 -6.99 4.94 -1.78
CA GLU A 89 -8.41 4.88 -1.37
C GLU A 89 -8.73 3.54 -0.68
N ILE A 90 -8.19 2.43 -1.21
CA ILE A 90 -8.34 1.10 -0.59
C ILE A 90 -7.75 1.08 0.82
N LEU A 91 -6.50 1.53 1.00
CA LEU A 91 -5.84 1.55 2.31
C LEU A 91 -6.56 2.46 3.32
N GLN A 92 -7.15 3.57 2.87
CA GLN A 92 -7.98 4.43 3.70
C GLN A 92 -9.26 3.72 4.16
N ASP A 93 -9.96 3.03 3.27
CA ASP A 93 -11.17 2.25 3.60
C ASP A 93 -10.85 1.07 4.54
N LEU A 94 -9.70 0.42 4.37
CA LEU A 94 -9.21 -0.61 5.30
C LEU A 94 -8.88 -0.05 6.70
N GLY A 95 -8.84 1.27 6.87
CA GLY A 95 -8.38 1.92 8.10
C GLY A 95 -6.93 1.60 8.41
N TYR A 96 -6.09 1.47 7.38
CA TYR A 96 -4.68 1.15 7.54
C TYR A 96 -3.97 2.24 8.34
N VAL A 97 -3.20 1.80 9.34
CA VAL A 97 -2.38 2.67 10.19
C VAL A 97 -0.94 2.22 10.08
N VAL A 98 -0.07 3.17 9.72
CA VAL A 98 1.38 2.95 9.62
C VAL A 98 2.11 3.78 10.67
N LEU A 99 3.16 3.19 11.25
CA LEU A 99 4.01 3.90 12.18
C LEU A 99 5.06 4.72 11.42
N ALA A 100 5.07 6.03 11.64
CA ALA A 100 6.15 6.92 11.18
C ALA A 100 7.51 6.47 11.73
N GLY A 101 7.50 6.02 12.98
CA GLY A 101 8.65 5.77 13.84
C GLY A 101 8.22 6.05 15.28
N GLY A 102 8.96 5.56 16.27
CA GLY A 102 8.74 5.94 17.68
C GLY A 102 9.11 7.41 17.95
N ARG A 103 8.82 7.90 19.16
CA ARG A 103 9.09 9.31 19.57
C ARG A 103 10.54 9.77 19.34
N ASP A 104 11.50 8.84 19.37
CA ASP A 104 12.93 9.10 19.18
C ASP A 104 13.51 8.45 17.93
N PHE A 105 12.67 8.06 16.96
CA PHE A 105 13.15 7.42 15.74
C PHE A 105 13.95 8.42 14.91
N ARG A 106 15.27 8.20 14.85
CA ARG A 106 16.20 8.92 13.98
C ARG A 106 16.95 7.89 13.16
N SER A 107 16.55 7.70 11.93
CA SER A 107 17.24 6.78 11.02
C SER A 107 18.44 7.44 10.35
N GLY A 108 18.55 8.78 10.40
CA GLY A 108 19.52 9.50 9.58
C GLY A 108 19.23 9.36 8.08
N THR A 109 18.05 8.84 7.73
CA THR A 109 17.62 8.54 6.37
C THR A 109 16.48 9.45 5.98
N VAL A 110 16.54 9.98 4.77
CA VAL A 110 15.42 10.64 4.11
C VAL A 110 14.98 9.77 2.95
N TYR A 111 13.68 9.48 2.90
CA TYR A 111 13.08 8.84 1.74
C TYR A 111 12.64 9.90 0.73
N LEU A 112 13.18 9.79 -0.48
CA LEU A 112 12.66 10.47 -1.66
C LEU A 112 11.59 9.59 -2.28
N VAL A 113 10.35 10.06 -2.31
CA VAL A 113 9.22 9.35 -2.90
C VAL A 113 8.81 10.06 -4.17
N ARG A 114 9.05 9.44 -5.32
CA ARG A 114 8.77 10.03 -6.63
C ARG A 114 7.43 9.54 -7.15
N ILE A 115 6.57 10.48 -7.53
CA ILE A 115 5.21 10.20 -8.01
C ILE A 115 5.11 10.68 -9.45
N ALA A 116 4.59 9.84 -10.33
CA ALA A 116 4.47 10.11 -11.76
C ALA A 116 3.07 9.71 -12.27
N PRO A 117 2.58 10.34 -13.35
CA PRO A 117 1.45 9.81 -14.09
C PRO A 117 1.78 8.41 -14.62
N ARG A 118 0.86 7.45 -14.50
CA ARG A 118 1.09 6.06 -14.94
C ARG A 118 1.47 5.98 -16.42
N ASN A 119 0.90 6.84 -17.26
CA ASN A 119 1.14 6.87 -18.71
C ASN A 119 2.40 7.64 -19.13
N ARG A 120 3.11 8.29 -18.19
CA ARG A 120 4.37 9.02 -18.45
C ARG A 120 5.41 8.69 -17.37
N PRO A 121 5.83 7.42 -17.27
CA PRO A 121 6.85 7.03 -16.31
C PRO A 121 8.16 7.76 -16.62
N GLY A 122 8.63 8.58 -15.69
CA GLY A 122 9.82 9.44 -15.85
C GLY A 122 9.53 10.94 -15.80
N GLU A 123 8.29 11.35 -16.06
CA GLU A 123 7.83 12.72 -15.81
C GLU A 123 7.27 12.81 -14.39
N TYR A 124 8.15 13.08 -13.42
CA TYR A 124 7.74 13.20 -12.03
C TYR A 124 6.81 14.39 -11.83
N ALA A 125 5.57 14.11 -11.44
CA ALA A 125 4.61 15.11 -11.04
C ALA A 125 4.96 15.71 -9.67
N GLU A 126 5.49 14.88 -8.77
CA GLU A 126 5.86 15.31 -7.41
C GLU A 126 6.98 14.46 -6.82
N ILE A 127 7.80 15.06 -5.96
CA ILE A 127 8.81 14.35 -5.17
C ILE A 127 8.65 14.72 -3.69
N LEU A 128 8.20 13.77 -2.87
CA LEU A 128 8.13 13.95 -1.42
C LEU A 128 9.48 13.65 -0.78
N ARG A 129 9.81 14.41 0.27
CA ARG A 129 11.02 14.22 1.08
C ARG A 129 10.60 13.94 2.51
N LEU A 130 10.71 12.68 2.92
CA LEU A 130 10.25 12.22 4.23
C LEU A 130 11.46 11.83 5.08
N ARG A 131 11.76 12.65 6.08
CA ARG A 131 12.93 12.47 6.96
C ARG A 131 12.56 11.67 8.19
N ASP A 132 13.47 10.77 8.60
CA ASP A 132 13.36 10.00 9.84
C ASP A 132 12.02 9.25 9.93
N VAL A 133 11.66 8.58 8.83
CA VAL A 133 10.47 7.71 8.76
C VAL A 133 10.86 6.28 8.41
N THR A 134 9.97 5.33 8.65
CA THR A 134 10.13 3.95 8.17
C THR A 134 9.81 3.85 6.66
N LEU A 135 10.36 2.84 5.98
CA LEU A 135 10.02 2.57 4.57
C LEU A 135 8.50 2.36 4.36
N PRO A 136 7.79 1.54 5.17
CA PRO A 136 6.33 1.40 5.05
C PRO A 136 5.60 2.74 5.13
N TYR A 137 6.06 3.64 6.01
CA TYR A 137 5.48 4.98 6.12
C TYR A 137 5.70 5.80 4.85
N ALA A 138 6.92 5.79 4.30
CA ALA A 138 7.21 6.50 3.06
C ALA A 138 6.37 5.98 1.88
N VAL A 139 6.23 4.66 1.74
CA VAL A 139 5.39 4.04 0.69
C VAL A 139 3.93 4.43 0.89
N TYR A 140 3.39 4.30 2.11
CA TYR A 140 2.00 4.65 2.41
C TYR A 140 1.70 6.12 2.06
N HIS A 141 2.54 7.05 2.51
CA HIS A 141 2.34 8.47 2.22
C HIS A 141 2.51 8.81 0.74
N GLY A 142 3.38 8.09 0.02
CA GLY A 142 3.44 8.15 -1.43
C GLY A 142 2.11 7.78 -2.09
N LEU A 143 1.51 6.66 -1.68
CA LEU A 143 0.22 6.18 -2.19
C LEU A 143 -0.91 7.15 -1.85
N MET A 144 -0.95 7.68 -0.62
CA MET A 144 -1.92 8.72 -0.22
C MET A 144 -1.80 9.94 -1.13
N ARG A 145 -0.58 10.37 -1.41
CA ARG A 145 -0.36 11.54 -2.25
C ARG A 145 -0.70 11.30 -3.71
N ALA A 146 -0.38 10.13 -4.25
CA ALA A 146 -0.81 9.74 -5.59
C ALA A 146 -2.34 9.77 -5.70
N SER A 147 -3.04 9.28 -4.67
CA SER A 147 -4.50 9.33 -4.58
C SER A 147 -5.07 10.75 -4.52
N GLU A 148 -4.43 11.64 -3.78
CA GLU A 148 -4.79 13.06 -3.77
C GLU A 148 -4.61 13.73 -5.14
N LEU A 149 -3.52 13.41 -5.85
CA LEU A 149 -3.28 13.92 -7.20
C LEU A 149 -4.32 13.39 -8.20
N TYR A 150 -4.69 12.11 -8.10
CA TYR A 150 -5.77 11.52 -8.89
C TYR A 150 -7.11 12.25 -8.66
N ARG A 151 -7.46 12.56 -7.40
CA ARG A 151 -8.66 13.35 -7.11
C ARG A 151 -8.55 14.79 -7.64
N LYS A 152 -7.39 15.44 -7.51
CA LYS A 152 -7.15 16.80 -7.99
C LYS A 152 -7.20 16.91 -9.51
N SER A 153 -6.86 15.86 -10.24
CA SER A 153 -7.00 15.78 -11.69
C SER A 153 -8.44 15.46 -12.14
N GLY A 154 -9.43 15.52 -11.25
CA GLY A 154 -10.80 15.15 -11.58
C GLY A 154 -10.97 13.66 -11.91
N ARG A 155 -10.07 12.81 -11.39
CA ARG A 155 -9.98 11.38 -11.69
C ARG A 155 -9.62 11.05 -13.15
N GLU A 156 -9.01 12.00 -13.88
CA GLU A 156 -8.62 11.82 -15.28
C GLU A 156 -7.20 11.27 -15.45
N VAL A 157 -6.31 11.55 -14.49
CA VAL A 157 -4.89 11.15 -14.55
C VAL A 157 -4.60 10.22 -13.39
N GLU A 158 -4.32 8.96 -13.68
CA GLU A 158 -3.84 8.01 -12.69
C GLU A 158 -2.39 8.29 -12.33
N TYR A 159 -2.11 8.45 -11.04
CA TYR A 159 -0.76 8.66 -10.51
C TYR A 159 -0.30 7.42 -9.76
N VAL A 160 0.98 7.11 -9.88
CA VAL A 160 1.64 5.99 -9.20
C VAL A 160 2.87 6.47 -8.45
N VAL A 161 3.21 5.78 -7.37
CA VAL A 161 4.55 5.90 -6.78
C VAL A 161 5.51 5.17 -7.70
N ALA A 162 6.36 5.90 -8.42
CA ALA A 162 7.33 5.33 -9.34
C ALA A 162 8.42 4.60 -8.56
N ASP A 163 9.04 5.31 -7.61
CA ASP A 163 10.11 4.78 -6.79
C ASP A 163 10.18 5.45 -5.42
N VAL A 164 10.79 4.72 -4.48
CA VAL A 164 11.15 5.19 -3.15
C VAL A 164 12.64 4.94 -2.94
N GLU A 165 13.40 6.01 -2.72
CA GLU A 165 14.85 5.99 -2.60
C GLU A 165 15.29 6.48 -1.21
N PRO A 166 16.01 5.68 -0.41
CA PRO A 166 16.64 6.14 0.81
C PRO A 166 17.92 6.92 0.46
N VAL A 167 18.04 8.15 0.97
CA VAL A 167 19.27 8.94 0.90
C VAL A 167 19.72 9.37 2.31
N PRO A 168 21.04 9.53 2.55
CA PRO A 168 21.51 10.07 3.82
C PRO A 168 20.94 11.48 4.06
N ALA A 169 20.56 11.78 5.30
CA ALA A 169 19.99 13.09 5.64
C ALA A 169 20.97 14.25 5.37
N GLU A 170 22.28 13.97 5.45
CA GLU A 170 23.37 14.90 5.17
C GLU A 170 23.48 15.25 3.67
N SER A 171 23.08 14.33 2.79
CA SER A 171 23.12 14.53 1.33
C SER A 171 22.11 15.56 0.84
N LEU A 172 21.17 15.99 1.69
CA LEU A 172 20.18 17.03 1.39
C LEU A 172 20.59 18.42 1.93
N ALA A 173 21.79 18.55 2.51
CA ALA A 173 22.30 19.81 3.06
C ALA A 173 22.92 20.75 2.00
N VAL A 174 22.81 20.45 0.70
CA VAL A 174 23.26 21.37 -0.35
C VAL A 174 22.28 22.56 -0.43
N PRO A 175 22.73 23.79 -0.14
CA PRO A 175 21.89 24.97 -0.30
C PRO A 175 21.58 25.15 -1.79
N ILE A 176 20.33 25.48 -2.10
CA ILE A 176 19.97 26.03 -3.41
C ILE A 176 20.75 27.35 -3.53
N SER A 177 21.79 27.38 -4.35
CA SER A 177 22.41 28.63 -4.78
C SER A 177 21.32 29.48 -5.42
N ARG A 178 21.12 30.67 -4.86
CA ARG A 178 20.17 31.69 -5.33
C ARG A 178 20.46 32.12 -6.76
#